data_AF-A0A6N7YPM2-F1
#
_entry.id   AF-A0A6N7YPM2-F1
#
_cell.length_a   1.000
_cell.length_b   1.000
_cell.length_c   1.000
_cell.angle_alpha   90.00
_cell.angle_beta   90.00
_cell.angle_gamma   90.00
#
_symmetry.space_group_name_H-M   'P 1'
#
loop_
_entity.id
_entity.type
_entity.pdbx_description
1 polymer ?
#
loop_
_entity_poly.entity_id
_entity_poly.type
_entity_poly.pdbx_seq_one_letter_code
_entity_poly.pdbx_strand_id
1 'polypeptide(L)' 'MEGLTPHKLRHTAASLAIAAGADVKVIQHMLGRADAAVTLNIYGHLFPDRLDEVADTLDARRIALLTARAA' A
#
# COMPACT_ATOMS: atom_id res chain seq x y z
N MET A 1 -17.42 14.91 -23.47
CA MET A 1 -16.78 14.45 -22.21
C MET A 1 -16.49 15.68 -21.34
N GLU A 2 -17.52 16.27 -20.75
CA GLU A 2 -17.33 17.47 -19.95
C GLU A 2 -16.76 17.08 -18.58
N GLY A 3 -15.71 17.77 -18.13
CA GLY A 3 -15.09 17.54 -16.83
C GLY A 3 -14.10 16.39 -16.72
N LEU A 4 -13.75 15.68 -17.79
CA LEU A 4 -12.61 14.75 -17.79
C LEU A 4 -11.31 15.55 -17.91
N THR A 5 -10.40 15.38 -16.94
CA THR A 5 -9.09 16.06 -16.94
C THR A 5 -7.97 15.05 -16.69
N PRO A 6 -6.71 15.36 -17.10
CA PRO A 6 -5.56 14.51 -16.78
C PRO A 6 -5.39 14.25 -15.28
N HIS A 7 -5.80 15.20 -14.43
CA HIS A 7 -5.79 15.03 -12.98
C HIS A 7 -6.73 13.91 -12.52
N LYS A 8 -7.96 13.85 -13.08
CA LYS A 8 -8.91 12.76 -12.78
C LYS A 8 -8.42 11.40 -13.27
N LEU A 9 -7.82 11.35 -14.46
CA LEU A 9 -7.20 10.13 -14.97
C LEU A 9 -6.07 9.63 -14.06
N ARG A 10 -5.25 10.54 -13.51
CA ARG A 10 -4.20 10.20 -12.54
C ARG A 10 -4.79 9.59 -11.27
N HIS A 11 -5.91 10.12 -10.77
CA HIS A 11 -6.62 9.55 -9.62
C HIS A 11 -7.15 8.15 -9.93
N THR A 12 -7.81 7.96 -11.07
CA THR A 12 -8.29 6.63 -11.48
C THR A 12 -7.15 5.62 -11.58
N ALA A 13 -6.02 5.98 -12.18
CA ALA A 13 -4.85 5.10 -12.28
C ALA A 13 -4.29 4.73 -10.89
N ALA A 14 -4.20 5.69 -9.97
CA ALA A 14 -3.75 5.42 -8.60
C ALA A 14 -4.69 4.48 -7.84
N SER A 15 -6.01 4.73 -7.92
CA SER A 15 -7.02 3.87 -7.27
C SER A 15 -6.99 2.44 -7.81
N LEU A 16 -6.88 2.26 -9.12
CA LEU A 16 -6.79 0.93 -9.73
C LEU A 16 -5.50 0.21 -9.34
N ALA A 17 -4.37 0.91 -9.26
CA ALA A 17 -3.10 0.32 -8.81
C ALA A 17 -3.19 -0.17 -7.35
N ILE A 18 -3.81 0.61 -6.46
CA ILE A 18 -4.03 0.22 -5.06
C ILE A 18 -4.92 -1.02 -4.98
N ALA A 19 -6.04 -1.03 -5.72
CA ALA A 19 -6.94 -2.17 -5.79
C ALA A 19 -6.25 -3.44 -6.33
N ALA A 20 -5.25 -3.29 -7.21
CA ALA A 20 -4.41 -4.37 -7.70
C ALA A 20 -3.31 -4.81 -6.72
N GLY A 21 -3.23 -4.22 -5.52
CA GLY A 21 -2.28 -4.59 -4.47
C GLY A 21 -0.95 -3.83 -4.50
N ALA A 22 -0.85 -2.73 -5.25
CA ALA A 22 0.35 -1.90 -5.25
C ALA A 22 0.53 -1.22 -3.89
N ASP A 23 1.75 -1.26 -3.35
CA ASP A 23 2.11 -0.51 -2.15
C ASP A 23 2.37 0.98 -2.44
N VAL A 24 2.50 1.76 -1.37
CA VAL A 24 2.75 3.21 -1.45
C VAL A 24 3.99 3.57 -2.26
N LYS A 25 5.06 2.77 -2.23
CA LYS A 25 6.29 3.03 -2.97
C LYS A 25 6.11 2.77 -4.45
N VAL A 26 5.40 1.72 -4.83
CA VAL A 26 5.04 1.43 -6.22
C VAL A 26 4.23 2.58 -6.80
N ILE A 27 3.20 3.05 -6.09
CA ILE A 27 2.35 4.17 -6.57
C ILE A 27 3.13 5.49 -6.58
N GLN A 28 3.97 5.75 -5.58
CA GLN A 28 4.85 6.92 -5.57
C GLN A 28 5.71 6.97 -6.84
N HIS A 29 6.36 5.85 -7.17
CA HIS A 29 7.21 5.73 -8.36
C HIS A 29 6.40 5.85 -9.65
N MET A 30 5.29 5.13 -9.76
CA MET A 30 4.37 5.19 -10.90
C MET A 30 3.88 6.62 -11.19
N LEU A 31 3.60 7.39 -10.13
CA LEU A 31 3.12 8.76 -10.24
C LEU A 31 4.25 9.80 -10.36
N GLY A 32 5.51 9.38 -10.31
CA GLY A 32 6.68 10.27 -10.38
C GLY A 32 6.75 11.29 -9.24
N ARG A 33 6.25 10.94 -8.04
CA ARG A 33 6.29 11.85 -6.89
C ARG A 33 7.64 11.72 -6.17
N ALA A 34 8.25 12.85 -5.84
CA ALA A 34 9.48 12.87 -5.04
C ALA A 34 9.22 12.37 -3.60
N ASP A 35 8.03 12.61 -3.07
CA ASP A 35 7.65 12.29 -1.69
C ASP A 35 6.42 11.36 -1.63
N ALA A 36 6.56 10.28 -0.86
CA ALA A 36 5.51 9.31 -0.58
C ALA A 36 4.39 9.89 0.31
N ALA A 37 4.69 10.89 1.15
CA ALA A 37 3.71 11.50 2.04
C ALA A 37 2.56 12.11 1.23
N VAL A 38 2.85 12.70 0.07
CA VAL A 38 1.80 13.23 -0.83
C VAL A 38 0.89 12.11 -1.34
N THR A 39 1.44 10.94 -1.67
CA THR A 39 0.64 9.78 -2.07
C THR A 39 -0.24 9.29 -0.92
N LEU A 40 0.31 9.17 0.29
CA LEU A 40 -0.43 8.73 1.49
C LEU A 40 -1.53 9.71 1.89
N ASN A 41 -1.26 11.01 1.84
CA ASN A 41 -2.26 12.03 2.19
C ASN A 41 -3.47 11.99 1.24
N ILE A 42 -3.26 11.63 -0.03
CA ILE A 42 -4.33 11.60 -1.05
C ILE A 42 -5.03 10.23 -1.06
N TYR A 43 -4.27 9.14 -1.03
CA TYR A 43 -4.79 7.79 -1.30
C TYR A 43 -4.73 6.85 -0.10
N GLY A 44 -4.25 7.30 1.07
CA GLY A 44 -4.08 6.46 2.27
C GLY A 44 -5.35 5.70 2.68
N HIS A 45 -6.50 6.35 2.55
CA HIS A 45 -7.81 5.77 2.86
C HIS A 45 -8.25 4.64 1.92
N LEU A 46 -7.55 4.42 0.80
CA LEU A 46 -7.85 3.33 -0.14
C LEU A 46 -7.08 2.04 0.20
N PHE A 47 -6.07 2.13 1.08
CA PHE A 47 -5.34 0.95 1.51
C PHE A 47 -6.18 0.14 2.52
N PRO A 48 -6.19 -1.20 2.42
CA PRO A 48 -6.85 -2.03 3.41
C PRO A 48 -6.18 -1.86 4.78
N ASP A 49 -6.99 -1.89 5.84
CA ASP A 49 -6.46 -2.08 7.19
C ASP A 49 -5.99 -3.54 7.32
N ARG A 50 -4.74 -3.71 7.70
CA ARG A 50 -4.06 -5.01 7.78
C ARG A 50 -3.24 -5.15 9.06
N LEU A 51 -3.49 -4.29 10.06
CA LEU A 51 -2.69 -4.28 11.26
C LEU A 51 -2.75 -5.63 12.01
N ASP A 52 -3.94 -6.22 12.09
CA ASP A 52 -4.14 -7.53 12.72
C ASP A 52 -3.44 -8.65 11.94
N GLU A 53 -3.54 -8.67 10.61
CA GLU A 53 -2.83 -9.66 9.77
C GLU A 53 -1.31 -9.61 9.96
N VAL A 54 -0.77 -8.39 10.09
CA VAL A 54 0.65 -8.17 10.34
C VAL A 54 1.02 -8.67 11.74
N ALA A 55 0.20 -8.39 12.76
CA ALA A 55 0.42 -8.85 14.12
C ALA A 55 0.44 -10.38 14.20
N ASP A 56 -0.56 -11.05 13.61
CA ASP A 56 -0.64 -12.51 13.55
C ASP A 56 0.57 -13.13 12.85
N THR A 57 0.97 -12.54 11.72
CA THR A 57 2.15 -13.00 10.97
C THR A 57 3.42 -12.86 11.80
N LEU A 58 3.59 -11.75 12.51
CA LEU A 58 4.74 -11.52 13.37
C LEU A 58 4.81 -12.53 14.52
N ASP A 59 3.69 -12.85 15.16
CA ASP A 59 3.66 -13.84 16.26
C ASP A 59 3.99 -15.24 15.75
N ALA A 60 3.40 -15.66 14.62
CA ALA A 60 3.71 -16.94 14.00
C ALA A 60 5.21 -17.07 13.66
N ARG A 61 5.82 -16.01 13.12
CA ARG A 61 7.27 -15.99 12.82
C ARG A 61 8.13 -16.06 14.08
N ARG A 62 7.74 -15.36 15.14
CA ARG A 62 8.42 -15.40 16.45
C ARG A 62 8.42 -16.82 17.01
N ILE A 63 7.28 -17.50 17.02
CA ILE A 63 7.15 -18.88 17.51
C ILE A 63 8.07 -19.81 16.71
N ALA A 64 8.05 -19.73 15.37
CA ALA A 64 8.88 -20.57 14.50
C ALA A 64 10.39 -20.37 14.76
N LEU A 65 10.83 -19.14 15.03
CA LEU A 65 12.23 -18.85 15.34
C LEU A 65 12.64 -19.40 16.71
N LEU A 66 11.75 -19.36 17.71
CA LEU A 66 12.04 -19.87 19.05
C LEU A 66 12.11 -21.40 19.05
N THR A 67 11.22 -22.08 18.33
CA THR A 67 11.24 -23.54 18.22
C THR A 67 12.47 -24.03 17.46
N ALA A 68 12.86 -23.36 16.36
CA ALA A 68 14.07 -23.70 15.60
C ALA A 68 15.37 -23.50 16.39
N ARG A 69 15.37 -22.65 17.42
CA ARG A 69 16.55 -22.40 18.28
C ARG A 69 16.69 -23.38 19.44
N ALA A 70 15.60 -24.07 19.78
CA ALA A 70 15.54 -25.04 20.88
C ALA A 70 15.79 -26.48 20.43
N ALA A 71 15.86 -26.72 19.11
CA ALA A 71 16.27 -27.97 18.48
C ALA A 71 17.76 -27.95 18.14
#